data_AF-A0A3S1Q511-F1
#
_entry.id   AF-A0A3S1Q511-F1
#
_cell.length_a   1.000
_cell.length_b   1.000
_cell.length_c   1.000
_cell.angle_alpha   90.00
_cell.angle_beta   90.00
_cell.angle_gamma   90.00
#
_symmetry.space_group_name_H-M   'P 1'
#
loop_
_entity.id
_entity.type
_entity.pdbx_description
1 polymer ?
#
loop_
_entity_poly.entity_id
_entity_poly.type
_entity_poly.pdbx_seq_one_letter_code
_entity_poly.pdbx_strand_id
1 'polypeptide(L)' 'MTARIVPLNEVGSAGKSSIARALQATTAKPFLHVPMDAFLEMLPEALQD' A
#
# COMPACT_ATOMS: atom_id res chain seq x y z
N MET A 1 -22.35 -0.30 0.95
CA MET A 1 -21.11 0.49 0.84
C MET A 1 -20.09 -0.36 0.10
N THR A 2 -19.48 0.13 -0.98
CA THR A 2 -18.56 -0.68 -1.81
C THR A 2 -17.12 -0.27 -1.53
N ALA A 3 -16.28 -1.21 -1.08
CA ALA A 3 -14.85 -0.98 -0.92
C ALA A 3 -14.15 -1.01 -2.29
N ARG A 4 -13.14 -0.15 -2.48
CA ARG A 4 -12.29 -0.13 -3.69
C ARG A 4 -10.86 -0.40 -3.27
N ILE A 5 -10.28 -1.47 -3.83
CA ILE A 5 -8.91 -1.90 -3.58
C ILE A 5 -8.13 -1.74 -4.89
N VAL A 6 -6.94 -1.12 -4.80
CA VAL A 6 -6.05 -0.91 -5.95
C VAL A 6 -4.73 -1.61 -5.65
N PRO A 7 -4.48 -2.82 -6.19
CA PRO A 7 -3.20 -3.48 -6.04
C PRO A 7 -2.16 -2.82 -6.94
N LEU A 8 -1.00 -2.45 -6.36
CA LEU A 8 0.16 -1.96 -7.10
C LEU A 8 1.24 -3.04 -7.09
N ASN A 9 1.49 -3.67 -8.23
CA ASN A 9 2.52 -4.69 -8.37
C ASN A 9 3.50 -4.30 -9.48
N GLU A 10 4.80 -4.34 -9.18
CA GLU A 10 5.87 -4.08 -10.14
C GLU A 10 7.08 -4.97 -9.85
N VAL A 11 7.86 -5.28 -10.90
CA VAL A 11 9.10 -6.05 -10.78
C VAL A 11 10.16 -5.18 -10.11
N GLY A 12 10.51 -5.48 -8.85
CA GLY A 12 11.53 -4.75 -8.07
C GLY A 12 11.01 -3.48 -7.36
N SER A 13 11.92 -2.64 -6.85
CA SER A 13 11.60 -1.39 -6.13
C SER A 13 11.26 -0.20 -7.05
N ALA A 14 10.56 -0.45 -8.14
CA ALA A 14 10.13 0.62 -9.04
C ALA A 14 8.89 1.31 -8.46
N GLY A 15 9.04 2.56 -8.02
CA GLY A 15 8.01 3.61 -7.97
C GLY A 15 6.70 3.43 -7.18
N LYS A 16 6.38 2.25 -6.63
CA LYS A 16 5.05 1.93 -6.05
C LYS A 16 4.58 2.94 -5.00
N SER A 17 5.46 3.33 -4.07
CA SER A 17 5.13 4.32 -3.04
C SER A 17 4.91 5.73 -3.61
N SER A 18 5.55 6.07 -4.73
CA SER A 18 5.33 7.35 -5.42
C SER A 18 3.98 7.36 -6.15
N ILE A 19 3.62 6.24 -6.80
CA ILE A 19 2.29 6.07 -7.43
C ILE A 19 1.19 6.12 -6.37
N ALA A 20 1.37 5.42 -5.24
CA ALA A 20 0.41 5.45 -4.15
C ALA A 20 0.17 6.88 -3.60
N ARG A 21 1.25 7.65 -3.40
CA ARG A 21 1.16 9.05 -2.97
C ARG A 21 0.46 9.93 -4.01
N ALA A 22 0.76 9.75 -5.29
CA ALA A 22 0.09 10.48 -6.38
C ALA A 22 -1.42 10.13 -6.45
N LEU A 23 -1.78 8.86 -6.26
CA LEU A 23 -3.16 8.41 -6.20
C LEU A 23 -3.89 9.07 -5.01
N GLN A 24 -3.29 9.02 -3.81
CA GLN A 24 -3.88 9.67 -2.63
C GLN A 24 -4.11 11.17 -2.82
N ALA A 25 -3.22 11.86 -3.54
CA ALA A 25 -3.35 13.29 -3.83
C ALA A 25 -4.41 13.62 -4.89
N THR A 26 -4.73 12.69 -5.80
CA THR A 26 -5.59 12.95 -6.97
C THR A 26 -7.00 12.40 -6.81
N THR A 27 -7.23 11.41 -5.95
CA THR A 27 -8.55 10.81 -5.76
C THR A 27 -9.46 11.64 -4.85
N ALA A 28 -10.75 11.75 -5.20
CA ALA A 28 -11.74 12.49 -4.42
C ALA A 28 -12.05 11.91 -3.02
N LYS A 29 -11.64 10.68 -2.74
CA LYS A 29 -11.81 10.01 -1.45
C LYS A 29 -10.43 9.61 -0.92
N PRO A 30 -10.20 9.66 0.39
CA PRO A 30 -8.93 9.20 0.96
C PRO A 30 -8.76 7.70 0.73
N PHE A 31 -7.58 7.32 0.25
CA PHE A 31 -7.14 5.93 0.16
C PHE A 31 -6.12 5.65 1.26
N LEU A 32 -6.30 4.54 1.99
CA LEU A 32 -5.26 4.02 2.86
C LEU A 32 -4.19 3.35 2.01
N HIS A 33 -2.95 3.81 2.12
CA HIS A 33 -1.81 3.13 1.51
C HIS A 33 -1.26 2.11 2.50
N VAL A 34 -1.21 0.84 2.08
CA VAL A 34 -0.63 -0.26 2.85
C VAL A 34 0.56 -0.82 2.05
N PRO A 35 1.80 -0.40 2.34
CA PRO A 35 3.00 -1.06 1.82
C PRO A 35 3.08 -2.51 2.34
N MET A 36 3.64 -3.42 1.54
CA MET A 36 3.82 -4.81 1.98
C MET A 36 4.73 -4.90 3.20
N ASP A 37 5.87 -4.20 3.18
CA ASP A 37 6.83 -4.20 4.29
C ASP A 37 6.18 -3.72 5.59
N ALA A 38 5.47 -2.58 5.54
CA ALA A 38 4.75 -2.05 6.70
C ALA A 38 3.61 -2.96 7.17
N PHE A 39 3.00 -3.75 6.28
CA PHE A 39 1.99 -4.73 6.66
C PHE A 39 2.62 -5.94 7.38
N LEU A 40 3.78 -6.40 6.93
CA LEU A 40 4.53 -7.47 7.58
C LEU A 40 5.06 -7.05 8.95
N GLU A 41 5.52 -5.81 9.09
CA GLU A 41 5.91 -5.21 10.39
C GLU A 41 4.77 -5.13 11.42
N MET A 42 3.50 -5.24 10.99
CA MET A 42 2.35 -5.31 11.90
C MET A 42 2.10 -6.70 12.47
N LEU A 43 2.79 -7.73 11.97
CA LEU A 43 2.66 -9.09 12.51
C LEU A 43 3.23 -9.14 13.94
N PRO A 44 2.76 -10.05 14.81
CA PRO A 44 3.43 -10.35 16.07
C PRO A 44 4.90 -10.70 15.82
N GLU A 45 5.81 -10.30 16.72
CA GLU A 45 7.27 -10.50 16.56
C GLU A 45 7.64 -11.96 16.26
N ALA A 46 6.94 -12.93 16.87
CA ALA A 46 7.14 -14.36 16.61
C ALA A 46 6.80 -14.82 15.17
N LEU A 47 6.19 -13.96 14.37
CA LEU A 47 5.76 -14.19 12.98
C LEU A 47 6.40 -13.21 12.00
N GLN A 48 7.31 -12.34 12.47
CA GLN A 48 8.15 -11.50 11.62
C GLN A 48 9.41 -12.30 11.26
N ASP A 49 9.66 -12.52 9.96
CA ASP A 49 10.86 -13.20 9.44
C ASP A 49 12.12 -12.32 9.53
#